data_AF-A0AAD9R5T2-F1
#
_entry.id   AF-A0AAD9R5T2-F1
#
_cell.length_a   1.000
_cell.length_b   1.000
_cell.length_c   1.000
_cell.angle_alpha   90.00
_cell.angle_beta   90.00
_cell.angle_gamma   90.00
#
_symmetry.space_group_name_H-M   'P 1'
#
loop_
_entity.id
_entity.type
_entity.pdbx_description
1 polymer ?
#
loop_
_entity_poly.entity_id
_entity_poly.type
_entity_poly.pdbx_seq_one_letter_code
_entity_poly.pdbx_strand_id
1 'polypeptide(L)'
;MPRIQQGTLGNVQHSDPCTLACQRDMVATVRGRVKDGTRCSSDPKVHDVCIEGVCKSVGCDLKLNSGLKYDRCAICGGNSSMCSYVHGSYTNQWRRWGENNSLVRTLHQRNSLCWI
;
A
#
# COMPACT_ATOMS: atom_id res chain seq x y z
N MET A 1 -25.37 17.74 28.51
CA MET A 1 -25.45 16.28 28.74
C MET A 1 -25.29 15.62 27.37
N PRO A 2 -24.30 14.74 27.16
CA PRO A 2 -23.87 14.36 25.81
C PRO A 2 -24.89 13.42 25.14
N ARG A 3 -25.04 13.65 23.83
CA ARG A 3 -26.02 13.02 22.94
C ARG A 3 -25.56 11.61 22.58
N ILE A 4 -26.36 10.61 22.97
CA ILE A 4 -26.28 9.26 22.41
C ILE A 4 -26.61 9.37 20.92
N GLN A 5 -25.67 9.03 20.05
CA GLN A 5 -25.99 8.69 18.66
C GLN A 5 -26.18 7.18 18.58
N GLN A 6 -27.43 6.74 18.70
CA GLN A 6 -27.88 5.49 18.09
C GLN A 6 -27.95 5.76 16.59
N GLY A 7 -27.16 5.04 15.79
CA GLY A 7 -27.08 5.30 14.36
C GLY A 7 -26.41 4.17 13.59
N THR A 8 -27.27 3.28 13.11
CA THR A 8 -27.15 2.39 11.95
C THR A 8 -26.05 1.33 11.96
N LEU A 9 -26.47 0.10 11.61
CA LEU A 9 -25.63 -0.98 11.09
C LEU A 9 -24.85 -0.45 9.88
N GLY A 10 -23.75 0.24 10.14
CA GLY A 10 -22.82 0.70 9.15
C GLY A 10 -22.22 -0.53 8.49
N ASN A 11 -22.57 -0.71 7.22
CA ASN A 11 -21.93 -1.58 6.26
C ASN A 11 -20.46 -1.84 6.67
N VAL A 12 -20.16 -3.05 7.17
CA VAL A 12 -18.78 -3.52 7.38
C VAL A 12 -18.22 -3.83 5.99
N GLN A 13 -18.02 -2.78 5.21
CA GLN A 13 -17.30 -2.83 3.95
C GLN A 13 -15.84 -2.63 4.31
N HIS A 14 -15.09 -3.74 4.23
CA HIS A 14 -13.74 -3.88 4.78
C HIS A 14 -13.69 -3.85 6.32
N SER A 15 -12.97 -4.80 6.91
CA SER A 15 -12.58 -4.72 8.32
C SER A 15 -11.96 -3.35 8.56
N ASP A 16 -12.55 -2.52 9.41
CA ASP A 16 -11.97 -1.23 9.79
C ASP A 16 -10.55 -1.49 10.34
N PRO A 17 -9.50 -1.05 9.62
CA PRO A 17 -8.12 -1.41 9.96
C PRO A 17 -7.66 -0.78 11.27
N CYS A 18 -8.39 0.22 11.77
CA CYS A 18 -8.08 0.87 13.03
C CYS A 18 -8.84 0.28 14.23
N THR A 19 -9.68 -0.72 14.00
CA THR A 19 -10.33 -1.50 15.04
C THR A 19 -9.43 -2.65 15.49
N LEU A 20 -9.19 -2.75 16.79
CA LEU A 20 -8.47 -3.87 17.39
C LEU A 20 -9.45 -5.04 17.59
N ALA A 21 -9.24 -6.13 16.86
CA ALA A 21 -9.97 -7.38 17.06
C ALA A 21 -9.01 -8.52 17.42
N CYS A 22 -9.42 -9.38 18.35
CA CYS A 22 -8.73 -10.63 18.67
C CYS A 22 -9.53 -11.79 18.09
N GLN A 23 -8.88 -12.66 17.35
CA GLN A 23 -9.50 -13.87 16.80
C GLN A 23 -9.04 -15.09 17.59
N ARG A 24 -10.00 -15.95 17.98
CA ARG A 24 -9.75 -17.29 18.48
C ARG A 24 -10.64 -18.25 17.70
N ASP A 25 -10.03 -19.23 17.04
CA ASP A 25 -10.71 -20.13 16.10
C ASP A 25 -11.48 -19.32 15.04
N MET A 26 -12.81 -19.47 14.98
CA MET A 26 -13.69 -18.74 14.06
C MET A 26 -14.38 -17.53 14.71
N VAL A 27 -14.04 -17.19 15.96
CA VAL A 27 -14.67 -16.09 16.70
C VAL A 27 -13.71 -14.90 16.76
N ALA A 28 -14.10 -13.79 16.14
CA ALA A 28 -13.44 -12.50 16.29
C ALA A 28 -14.17 -11.65 17.33
N THR A 29 -13.44 -11.08 18.29
CA THR A 29 -13.97 -10.17 19.31
C THR A 29 -13.26 -8.83 19.23
N VAL A 30 -14.04 -7.76 19.13
CA VAL A 30 -13.52 -6.39 19.16
C VAL A 30 -13.06 -6.04 20.57
N ARG A 31 -11.84 -5.52 20.70
CA ARG A 31 -11.20 -5.11 21.96
C ARG A 31 -10.95 -3.60 22.06
N GLY A 32 -11.31 -2.84 21.04
CA GLY A 32 -11.17 -1.38 21.02
C GLY A 32 -10.52 -0.90 19.73
N ARG A 33 -9.60 0.06 19.86
CA ARG A 33 -8.87 0.66 18.74
C ARG A 33 -7.40 0.29 18.81
N VAL A 34 -6.74 0.24 17.65
CA VAL A 34 -5.28 0.07 17.59
C VAL A 34 -4.57 1.31 18.13
N LYS A 35 -3.29 1.17 18.48
CA LYS A 35 -2.46 2.28 18.96
C LYS A 35 -2.21 3.29 17.83
N ASP A 36 -2.16 4.58 18.17
CA ASP A 36 -1.84 5.61 17.20
C ASP A 36 -0.47 5.36 16.55
N GLY A 37 -0.39 5.57 15.23
CA GLY A 37 0.80 5.28 14.43
C GLY A 37 0.86 3.84 13.87
N THR A 38 -0.09 2.96 14.21
CA THR A 38 -0.20 1.62 13.57
C THR A 38 -0.56 1.78 12.09
N ARG A 39 0.14 1.07 11.19
CA ARG A 39 -0.20 1.07 9.76
C ARG A 39 -1.59 0.47 9.52
N CYS A 40 -2.41 1.14 8.71
CA CYS A 40 -3.74 0.62 8.36
C CYS A 40 -3.73 -0.31 7.14
N SER A 41 -2.64 -0.32 6.37
CA SER A 41 -2.52 -1.06 5.12
C SER A 41 -1.36 -2.06 5.22
N SER A 42 -1.55 -3.23 4.62
CA SER A 42 -0.49 -4.22 4.42
C SER A 42 0.40 -3.91 3.21
N ASP A 43 0.01 -2.96 2.35
CA ASP A 43 0.85 -2.52 1.23
C ASP A 43 2.02 -1.69 1.76
N PRO A 44 3.28 -2.11 1.55
CA PRO A 44 4.45 -1.39 2.04
C PRO A 44 4.59 0.02 1.44
N LYS A 45 3.98 0.31 0.30
CA LYS A 45 4.00 1.64 -0.35
C LYS A 45 3.03 2.62 0.28
N VAL A 46 2.01 2.12 0.99
CA VAL A 46 1.02 2.94 1.68
C VAL A 46 1.49 3.17 3.12
N HIS A 47 1.65 4.43 3.48
CA HIS A 47 2.21 4.84 4.77
C HIS A 47 1.14 5.22 5.79
N ASP A 48 -0.14 5.11 5.42
CA ASP A 48 -1.28 5.55 6.21
C ASP A 48 -1.33 4.86 7.58
N VAL A 49 -1.66 5.64 8.60
CA VAL A 49 -1.64 5.23 10.00
C VAL A 49 -2.95 5.54 10.70
N CYS A 50 -3.28 4.74 11.69
CA CYS A 50 -4.42 4.98 12.57
C CYS A 50 -4.10 6.12 13.54
N ILE A 51 -5.02 7.08 13.63
CA ILE A 51 -5.01 8.15 14.63
C ILE A 51 -6.43 8.30 15.16
N GLU A 52 -6.61 8.13 16.47
CA GLU A 52 -7.91 8.20 17.16
C GLU A 52 -8.96 7.20 16.64
N GLY A 53 -8.53 6.11 15.99
CA GLY A 53 -9.41 5.11 15.38
C GLY A 53 -9.81 5.41 13.93
N VAL A 54 -9.22 6.42 13.30
CA VAL A 54 -9.44 6.73 11.88
C VAL A 54 -8.13 6.57 11.14
N CYS A 55 -8.16 5.90 9.99
CA CYS A 55 -6.98 5.83 9.15
C CYS A 55 -6.70 7.19 8.50
N LYS A 56 -5.51 7.75 8.74
CA LYS A 56 -5.08 9.05 8.24
C LYS A 56 -3.97 8.88 7.21
N SER A 57 -4.02 9.70 6.17
CA SER A 57 -3.05 9.65 5.07
C SER A 57 -1.66 10.13 5.50
N VAL A 58 -0.63 9.40 5.11
CA VAL A 58 0.77 9.79 5.31
C VAL A 58 1.48 9.81 3.97
N GLY A 59 2.17 10.91 3.67
CA GLY A 59 2.94 11.05 2.44
C GLY A 59 4.16 10.13 2.40
N CYS A 60 4.74 9.97 1.22
CA CYS A 60 6.02 9.25 1.06
C CYS A 60 7.22 9.91 1.78
N ASP A 61 7.04 11.15 2.26
CA ASP A 61 7.96 11.91 3.12
C ASP A 61 7.72 11.66 4.62
N LEU A 62 6.86 10.69 4.96
CA LEU A 62 6.49 10.31 6.33
C LEU A 62 5.77 11.40 7.12
N LYS A 63 5.15 12.38 6.43
CA LYS A 63 4.37 13.45 7.06
C LYS A 63 2.88 13.24 6.88
N LEU A 64 2.14 13.47 7.97
CA LEU A 64 0.68 13.37 7.98
C LEU A 64 0.06 14.40 7.03
N ASN A 65 -0.85 13.95 6.17
CA ASN A 65 -1.57 14.80 5.20
C ASN A 65 -0.66 15.64 4.28
N SER A 66 0.59 15.20 4.04
CA SER A 66 1.52 15.88 3.11
C SER A 66 1.04 15.85 1.66
N GLY A 67 0.25 14.84 1.28
CA GLY A 67 -0.23 14.65 -0.08
C GLY A 67 0.84 14.16 -1.06
N LEU A 68 2.12 14.12 -0.66
CA LEU A 68 3.21 13.60 -1.47
C LEU A 68 3.08 12.09 -1.68
N LYS A 69 3.18 11.66 -2.93
CA LYS A 69 3.14 10.26 -3.36
C LYS A 69 4.41 9.92 -4.14
N TYR A 70 4.74 8.63 -4.17
CA TYR A 70 5.75 8.14 -5.11
C TYR A 70 5.24 8.28 -6.54
N ASP A 71 6.10 8.76 -7.43
CA ASP A 71 5.83 8.71 -8.87
C ASP A 71 6.14 7.31 -9.45
N ARG A 72 5.95 7.14 -10.77
CA ARG A 72 6.25 5.86 -11.45
C ARG A 72 7.72 5.45 -11.35
N CYS A 73 8.62 6.39 -11.08
CA CYS A 73 10.05 6.16 -10.91
C CYS A 73 10.42 5.76 -9.47
N ALA A 74 9.42 5.62 -8.60
CA ALA A 74 9.57 5.40 -7.17
C ALA A 74 10.33 6.54 -6.47
N ILE A 75 10.14 7.78 -6.94
CA ILE A 75 10.67 9.00 -6.32
C ILE A 75 9.53 9.72 -5.59
N CYS A 76 9.74 10.05 -4.32
CA CYS A 76 8.76 10.77 -3.53
C CYS A 76 8.60 12.20 -4.04
N GLY A 77 7.37 12.60 -4.42
CA GLY A 77 7.12 13.91 -5.02
C GLY A 77 7.76 14.10 -6.40
N GLY A 78 8.13 13.00 -7.07
CA GLY A 78 8.73 13.06 -8.40
C GLY A 78 7.75 13.48 -9.50
N ASN A 79 8.29 13.94 -10.62
CA ASN A 79 7.54 14.40 -11.79
C ASN A 79 7.55 13.37 -12.94
N SER A 80 7.88 12.11 -12.68
CA SER A 80 7.93 11.01 -13.67
C SER A 80 8.97 11.17 -14.79
N SER A 81 9.94 12.09 -14.65
CA SER A 81 10.97 12.35 -15.67
C SER A 81 12.28 11.56 -15.48
N MET A 82 12.52 11.00 -14.30
CA MET A 82 13.79 10.32 -13.94
C MET A 82 13.89 8.86 -14.43
N CYS A 83 12.85 8.36 -15.10
CA CYS A 83 12.81 7.02 -15.64
C CYS A 83 11.95 6.95 -16.91
N SER A 84 12.28 5.99 -17.78
CA SER A 84 11.53 5.67 -18.99
C SER A 84 10.88 4.29 -18.87
N TYR A 85 9.79 4.12 -19.62
CA TYR A 85 9.14 2.82 -19.77
C TYR A 85 9.95 1.98 -20.76
N VAL A 86 10.31 0.76 -20.36
CA VAL A 86 10.98 -0.20 -21.23
C VAL A 86 10.08 -1.40 -21.42
N HIS A 87 9.78 -1.72 -22.68
CA HIS A 87 9.01 -2.90 -23.06
C HIS A 87 9.95 -3.95 -23.64
N GLY A 88 9.83 -5.19 -23.17
CA GLY A 88 10.54 -6.35 -23.72
C GLY A 88 9.52 -7.39 -24.20
N SER A 89 9.87 -8.15 -25.24
CA SER A 89 9.09 -9.30 -25.70
C SER A 89 9.99 -10.53 -25.75
N TYR A 90 9.46 -11.70 -25.38
CA TYR A 90 10.24 -12.93 -25.41
C TYR A 90 10.39 -13.43 -26.83
N THR A 91 11.61 -13.84 -27.18
CA THR A 91 11.90 -14.58 -28.42
C THR A 91 11.66 -16.08 -28.28
N ASN A 92 11.63 -16.63 -27.05
CA ASN A 92 11.48 -18.06 -26.78
C ASN A 92 10.35 -18.38 -25.80
N GLN A 93 9.68 -19.52 -25.98
CA GLN A 93 8.60 -19.96 -25.10
C GLN A 93 9.14 -20.49 -23.77
N TRP A 94 8.68 -19.91 -22.67
CA TRP A 94 9.05 -20.29 -21.30
C TRP A 94 8.81 -21.78 -20.98
N ARG A 95 7.80 -22.39 -21.61
CA ARG A 95 7.49 -23.83 -21.45
C ARG A 95 8.68 -24.75 -21.75
N ARG A 96 9.65 -24.31 -22.54
CA ARG A 96 10.79 -25.13 -22.96
C ARG A 96 12.10 -24.81 -22.22
N TRP A 97 12.19 -23.67 -21.54
CA TRP A 97 13.45 -23.14 -20.99
C TRP A 97 13.41 -22.76 -19.49
N GLY A 98 12.27 -22.95 -18.82
CA GLY A 98 12.12 -22.72 -17.38
C GLY A 98 11.62 -21.32 -16.99
N GLU A 99 11.10 -21.19 -15.76
CA GLU A 99 10.38 -19.99 -15.25
C GLU A 99 11.21 -18.70 -15.30
N ASN A 100 12.53 -18.80 -15.20
CA ASN A 100 13.46 -17.68 -15.28
C ASN A 100 13.54 -17.03 -16.67
N ASN A 101 13.06 -17.72 -17.71
CA ASN A 101 13.03 -17.20 -19.09
C ASN A 101 11.67 -16.55 -19.45
N SER A 102 10.73 -16.49 -18.50
CA SER A 102 9.35 -15.95 -18.61
C SER A 102 9.13 -14.63 -17.86
N LEU A 103 10.16 -13.97 -17.34
CA LEU A 103 9.98 -12.76 -16.54
C LEU A 103 10.60 -11.52 -17.22
N VAL A 104 9.84 -10.91 -18.14
CA VAL A 104 9.93 -9.51 -18.53
C VAL A 104 9.42 -8.77 -17.32
N ARG A 105 10.33 -8.44 -16.40
CA ARG A 105 10.04 -7.42 -15.41
C ARG A 105 9.93 -6.11 -16.18
N THR A 106 8.82 -5.40 -15.99
CA THR A 106 8.72 -4.00 -16.39
C THR A 106 9.73 -3.21 -15.58
N LEU A 107 10.96 -3.11 -16.09
CA LEU A 107 12.03 -2.34 -15.49
C LEU A 107 11.81 -0.88 -15.86
N HIS A 108 11.62 -0.04 -14.85
CA HIS A 108 11.73 1.39 -15.03
C HIS A 108 13.23 1.68 -15.08
N GLN A 109 13.79 1.92 -16.27
CA GLN A 109 15.20 2.26 -16.41
C GLN A 109 15.42 3.62 -15.74
N ARG A 110 16.10 3.63 -14.58
CA ARG A 110 16.70 4.86 -14.04
C ARG A 110 17.92 5.16 -14.90
N ASN A 111 17.89 6.26 -15.63
CA ASN A 111 19.02 6.86 -16.39
C ASN A 111 20.06 5.86 -16.90
N SER A 112 19.89 5.35 -18.13
CA SER A 112 20.90 4.90 -19.12
C SER A 112 22.21 4.21 -18.69
N LEU A 113 22.35 3.76 -17.44
CA LEU A 113 23.55 3.11 -16.91
C LEU A 113 23.12 1.75 -16.34
N CYS A 114 22.53 0.92 -17.21
CA CYS A 114 22.74 -0.53 -17.11
C CYS A 114 24.22 -0.77 -17.39
N TRP A 115 25.04 -0.77 -16.34
CA TRP A 115 26.33 -1.45 -16.43
C TRP A 115 26.08 -2.94 -16.27
N ILE A 116 26.72 -3.68 -17.17
CA ILE A 116 26.68 -5.14 -17.38
C ILE A 116 26.86 -5.91 -16.07
#